data_AF-A0A7C8E0Z0-F1
#
_entry.id   AF-A0A7C8E0Z0-F1
#
_cell.length_a   1.000
_cell.length_b   1.000
_cell.length_c   1.000
_cell.angle_alpha   90.00
_cell.angle_beta   90.00
_cell.angle_gamma   90.00
#
_symmetry.space_group_name_H-M   'P 1'
#
loop_
_entity.id
_entity.type
_entity.pdbx_description
1 polymer ?
#
loop_
_entity_poly.entity_id
_entity_poly.type
_entity_poly.pdbx_seq_one_letter_code
_entity_poly.pdbx_strand_id
1 'polypeptide(L)' 'MNSEELSQLMKQVEEKGMDWAEVEAKTKTPRQVLNLYLNSGPVPVTIINNLKKLLEAPAA' A
#
# COMPACT_ATOMS: atom_id res chain seq x y z
N MET A 1 -10.20 -5.66 7.34
CA MET A 1 -10.46 -4.97 6.05
C MET A 1 -10.15 -5.93 4.92
N ASN A 2 -10.75 -5.68 3.74
CA ASN A 2 -10.73 -6.60 2.61
C ASN A 2 -9.40 -6.48 1.83
N SER A 3 -8.81 -7.61 1.42
CA SER A 3 -7.55 -7.66 0.66
C SER A 3 -7.68 -7.04 -0.74
N GLU A 4 -8.90 -6.95 -1.27
CA GLU A 4 -9.20 -6.26 -2.53
C GLU A 4 -8.83 -4.78 -2.50
N GLU A 5 -9.08 -4.08 -1.38
CA GLU A 5 -8.75 -2.67 -1.23
C GLU A 5 -7.24 -2.44 -1.26
N LEU A 6 -6.48 -3.33 -0.62
CA LEU A 6 -5.01 -3.31 -0.68
C LEU A 6 -4.52 -3.52 -2.12
N SER A 7 -5.10 -4.47 -2.84
CA SER A 7 -4.74 -4.75 -4.24
C SER A 7 -4.97 -3.53 -5.14
N GLN A 8 -6.08 -2.82 -4.96
CA GLN A 8 -6.33 -1.58 -5.70
C GLN A 8 -5.32 -0.48 -5.36
N LEU A 9 -5.00 -0.28 -4.08
CA LEU A 9 -4.01 0.72 -3.67
C LEU A 9 -2.61 0.39 -4.21
N MET A 10 -2.21 -0.87 -4.21
CA MET A 10 -0.94 -1.30 -4.79
C MET A 10 -0.87 -1.02 -6.29
N LYS A 11 -1.96 -1.26 -7.04
CA LYS A 11 -2.02 -0.89 -8.45
C LYS A 11 -1.90 0.62 -8.66
N GLN A 12 -2.58 1.43 -7.85
CA GLN A 12 -2.48 2.89 -7.94
C GLN A 12 -1.07 3.41 -7.64
N VAL A 13 -0.35 2.78 -6.71
CA VAL A 13 1.07 3.07 -6.44
C VAL A 13 1.92 2.79 -7.67
N GLU A 14 1.71 1.65 -8.33
CA GLU A 14 2.41 1.29 -9.58
C GLU A 14 2.02 2.22 -10.75
N GLU A 15 0.75 2.60 -10.89
CA GLU A 15 0.28 3.55 -11.91
C GLU A 15 0.84 4.97 -11.70
N LYS A 16 1.05 5.37 -10.45
CA LYS A 16 1.74 6.64 -10.13
C LYS A 16 3.25 6.58 -10.35
N GLY A 17 3.80 5.42 -10.70
CA GLY A 17 5.24 5.22 -10.85
C GLY A 17 6.02 5.40 -9.54
N MET A 18 5.37 5.20 -8.39
CA MET A 18 6.02 5.33 -7.09
C MET A 18 6.92 4.13 -6.82
N ASP A 19 8.14 4.39 -6.39
CA ASP A 19 9.09 3.32 -6.07
C ASP A 19 8.64 2.59 -4.80
N TRP A 20 8.71 1.26 -4.82
CA TRP A 20 8.34 0.45 -3.68
C TRP A 20 9.21 0.76 -2.46
N ALA A 21 10.46 1.19 -2.63
CA ALA A 21 11.30 1.62 -1.52
C ALA A 21 10.75 2.86 -0.79
N GLU A 22 10.13 3.80 -1.52
CA GLU A 22 9.49 4.98 -0.91
C GLU A 22 8.21 4.59 -0.15
N VAL A 23 7.45 3.66 -0.73
CA VAL A 23 6.26 3.08 -0.09
C VAL A 23 6.67 2.36 1.19
N GLU A 24 7.71 1.55 1.15
CA GLU A 24 8.25 0.82 2.30
C GLU A 24 8.77 1.80 3.38
N ALA A 25 9.47 2.87 2.98
CA ALA A 25 9.95 3.89 3.91
C ALA A 25 8.81 4.63 4.63
N LYS A 26 7.74 4.97 3.91
CA LYS A 26 6.61 5.74 4.47
C LYS A 26 5.57 4.89 5.18
N THR A 27 5.29 3.69 4.68
CA THR A 27 4.36 2.73 5.32
C THR A 27 5.04 1.88 6.41
N LYS A 28 6.38 1.89 6.47
CA LYS A 28 7.21 1.00 7.30
C LYS A 28 6.86 -0.48 7.13
N THR A 29 6.28 -0.83 5.98
CA THR A 29 5.76 -2.16 5.71
C THR A 29 6.41 -2.66 4.42
N PRO A 30 7.20 -3.73 4.48
CA PRO A 30 7.87 -4.24 3.30
C PRO A 30 6.88 -4.80 2.28
N ARG A 31 7.22 -4.73 0.98
CA ARG A 31 6.36 -5.25 -0.10
C ARG A 31 5.99 -6.72 0.12
N GLN A 32 6.91 -7.51 0.67
CA GLN A 32 6.66 -8.90 1.02
C GLN A 32 5.52 -9.05 2.03
N VAL A 33 5.44 -8.17 3.03
CA VAL A 33 4.38 -8.17 4.04
C VAL A 33 3.05 -7.73 3.42
N LEU A 34 3.04 -6.74 2.52
CA LEU A 34 1.85 -6.38 1.75
C LEU A 34 1.34 -7.57 0.94
N ASN A 35 2.24 -8.30 0.28
CA ASN A 35 1.88 -9.49 -0.50
C ASN A 35 1.37 -10.63 0.39
N LEU A 36 1.93 -10.81 1.59
CA LEU A 36 1.40 -11.76 2.58
C LEU A 36 -0.02 -11.36 3.01
N TYR A 37 -0.29 -10.07 3.22
CA TYR A 37 -1.64 -9.60 3.54
C TYR A 37 -2.62 -9.76 2.38
N LEU A 38 -2.17 -9.71 1.12
CA LEU A 38 -3.01 -10.06 -0.02
C LEU A 38 -3.42 -11.55 -0.02
N ASN A 39 -2.54 -12.44 0.43
CA ASN A 39 -2.70 -13.89 0.29
C ASN A 39 -3.15 -14.61 1.58
N SER A 40 -2.94 -14.06 2.78
CA SER A 40 -3.00 -14.83 4.03
C SER A 40 -3.80 -14.21 5.18
N GLY A 41 -4.52 -13.10 4.99
CA GLY A 41 -5.49 -12.68 6.00
C GLY A 41 -5.79 -11.19 6.08
N PRO A 42 -6.50 -10.76 7.14
CA PRO A 42 -7.06 -9.43 7.21
C PRO A 42 -5.98 -8.37 7.18
N VAL A 43 -6.08 -7.46 6.20
CA VAL A 43 -5.16 -6.34 6.07
C VAL A 43 -5.38 -5.37 7.25
N PRO A 44 -4.32 -4.97 7.96
CA PRO A 44 -4.37 -3.89 8.94
C PRO A 44 -4.85 -2.59 8.30
N VAL A 45 -5.88 -1.96 8.90
CA VAL A 45 -6.40 -0.66 8.46
C VAL A 45 -5.32 0.43 8.43
N THR A 46 -4.31 0.33 9.29
CA THR A 46 -3.18 1.25 9.33
C THR A 46 -2.39 1.24 8.02
N ILE A 47 -2.21 0.07 7.39
CA ILE A 47 -1.49 -0.07 6.13
C ILE A 47 -2.31 0.56 4.99
N ILE A 48 -3.60 0.25 4.93
CA ILE A 48 -4.55 0.86 3.98
C ILE A 48 -4.51 2.39 4.11
N ASN A 49 -4.62 2.93 5.32
CA ASN A 49 -4.62 4.37 5.58
C ASN A 49 -3.29 5.03 5.21
N ASN A 50 -2.16 4.36 5.46
CA ASN A 50 -0.86 4.87 5.05
C ASN A 50 -0.73 4.90 3.52
N LEU A 51 -1.12 3.82 2.83
CA LEU A 51 -1.11 3.77 1.36
C LEU A 51 -2.07 4.81 0.75
N LYS A 52 -3.27 4.97 1.30
CA LYS A 52 -4.21 6.04 0.90
C LYS A 52 -3.59 7.41 1.08
N LYS A 53 -2.98 7.71 2.23
CA LYS A 53 -2.25 8.99 2.44
C LYS A 53 -1.11 9.21 1.45
N LEU A 54 -0.43 8.15 1.01
CA LEU A 54 0.59 8.25 -0.04
C LEU A 54 0.02 8.61 -1.40
N LEU A 55 -1.14 8.05 -1.72
CA LEU A 55 -1.83 8.29 -2.99
C LEU A 55 -2.64 9.59 -2.97
N GLU A 56 -3.09 10.04 -1.80
CA GLU A 56 -3.80 11.30 -1.62
C GLU A 56 -2.84 12.49 -1.50
N ALA A 57 -1.56 12.27 -1.16
CA ALA A 57 -0.55 13.31 -1.27
C ALA A 57 -0.49 13.76 -2.74
N PRO A 58 -0.95 14.99 -3.08
CA PRO A 58 -0.83 15.48 -4.43
C PRO A 58 0.66 15.60 -4.74
N ALA A 59 1.05 15.19 -5.94
CA ALA A 59 2.33 15.60 -6.51
C ALA A 59 2.40 17.14 -6.39
N ALA A 60 3.30 17.62 -5.53
CA ALA A 60 3.63 19.04 -5.39
C ALA A 60 4.78 19.36 -6.35
#